data_AF-B3KM85-F1
#
_entry.id   AF-B3KM85-F1
#
_cell.length_a   1.000
_cell.length_b   1.000
_cell.length_c   1.000
_cell.angle_alpha   90.00
_cell.angle_beta   90.00
_cell.angle_gamma   90.00
#
_symmetry.space_group_name_H-M   'P 1'
#
loop_
_entity.id
_entity.type
_entity.pdbx_description
1 polymer ?
#
loop_
_entity_poly.entity_id
_entity_poly.type
_entity_poly.pdbx_seq_one_letter_code
_entity_poly.pdbx_strand_id
1 'polypeptide(L)'
;MELLTQNWDLSKKLRIPAISRLQKMHNVDIVLQVLKSRGIELSDEHGNTILSKDIVDRHREKTLRLLWKIAFAFQVDISLNLDQLKEEIAFLKHTKSIKKTISLLSCHSDDLINKKKGKRDSGSFEQYSENIKLLMDWVNAVCAFYNKKVENFTVSFSDGRVLCYLIHHYHPCYVPLDAICQRTTQTVECTQTGSVVLNSSSESDDSSLDMSLKAFDHENTSELYKELLENEKKNFHLVRSAVRDLGGIPAMINHSDMSNTIPDEKVVITYLSFLCARLLDLRKEIRAARLIQTTWRKYKLKTDLKRHQEREKAARIIQLAVINFLAKQRLRKRVNAALVIQKYWRRVLAQRKLLMLKKEKLEKVQNKAASLIQGYWRRYSTRQRFLKLKYYSIILQSRIRMIIAVTSYKRYLWATVTIQRHWRAYLRRKQDQQRYEMLKSSTLIIQSMFRKWKQRKMQSQVKATVILQRAFREWHLRKQAKEENSAIIIQSWYRMHKELRKYIYIRSCVVIIQKRFRCFQAQKLY
;
A
#
# COMPACT_ATOMS: atom_id res chain seq x y z
N MET A 1 31.69 42.30 -91.43
CA MET A 1 31.06 43.63 -91.33
C MET A 1 29.58 43.58 -91.65
N GLU A 2 29.14 43.07 -92.80
CA GLU A 2 27.70 42.95 -93.13
C GLU A 2 26.88 42.24 -92.05
N LEU A 3 27.39 41.13 -91.50
CA LEU A 3 26.77 40.43 -90.37
C LEU A 3 26.66 41.28 -89.10
N LEU A 4 27.69 42.09 -88.83
CA LEU A 4 27.74 42.97 -87.66
C LEU A 4 26.86 44.20 -87.87
N THR A 5 26.66 44.61 -89.12
CA THR A 5 25.93 45.82 -89.48
C THR A 5 24.53 45.60 -90.03
N GLN A 6 24.12 44.34 -90.22
CA GLN A 6 22.86 43.92 -90.86
C GLN A 6 22.62 44.57 -92.23
N ASN A 7 23.65 45.13 -92.86
CA ASN A 7 23.60 45.81 -94.16
C ASN A 7 24.24 44.90 -95.21
N TRP A 8 23.42 44.24 -96.04
CA TRP A 8 23.84 43.24 -97.03
C TRP A 8 24.29 43.82 -98.39
N ASP A 9 24.36 45.15 -98.51
CA ASP A 9 24.73 45.84 -99.74
C ASP A 9 26.22 46.23 -99.80
N LEU A 10 27.03 45.87 -98.80
CA LEU A 10 28.45 46.24 -98.76
C LEU A 10 29.29 45.37 -99.70
N SER A 11 28.96 44.10 -99.79
CA SER A 11 29.58 43.08 -100.66
C SER A 11 29.47 43.46 -102.13
N LYS A 12 28.35 44.08 -102.55
CA LYS A 12 28.15 44.62 -103.91
C LYS A 12 29.07 45.78 -104.27
N LYS A 13 29.59 46.51 -103.26
CA LYS A 13 30.48 47.68 -103.45
C LYS A 13 31.95 47.30 -103.46
N LEU A 14 32.30 46.06 -103.15
CA LEU A 14 33.68 45.59 -103.11
C LEU A 14 34.20 45.28 -104.52
N ARG A 15 35.46 45.62 -104.79
CA ARG A 15 36.17 45.25 -106.03
C ARG A 15 36.88 43.91 -105.84
N ILE A 16 36.46 42.89 -106.58
CA ILE A 16 36.97 41.51 -106.50
C ILE A 16 37.30 41.04 -107.94
N PRO A 17 38.46 40.39 -108.20
CA PRO A 17 39.54 40.06 -107.27
C PRO A 17 40.44 41.28 -106.97
N ALA A 18 40.78 41.48 -105.69
CA ALA A 18 41.59 42.60 -105.22
C ALA A 18 43.09 42.35 -105.44
N ILE A 19 43.52 42.35 -106.71
CA ILE A 19 44.91 42.06 -107.09
C ILE A 19 45.79 43.30 -106.91
N SER A 20 45.28 44.48 -107.28
CA SER A 20 45.99 45.76 -107.18
C SER A 20 45.90 46.38 -105.78
N ARG A 21 46.96 47.06 -105.34
CA ARG A 21 47.00 47.84 -104.09
C ARG A 21 45.86 48.86 -104.02
N LEU A 22 45.52 49.52 -105.13
CA LEU A 22 44.42 50.49 -105.19
C LEU A 22 43.05 49.85 -104.96
N GLN A 23 42.83 48.63 -105.46
CA GLN A 23 41.59 47.88 -105.22
C GLN A 23 41.48 47.47 -103.74
N LYS A 24 42.59 47.05 -103.12
CA LYS A 24 42.64 46.75 -101.68
C LYS A 24 42.35 47.98 -100.83
N MET A 25 42.94 49.14 -101.17
CA MET A 25 42.68 50.39 -100.45
C MET A 25 41.21 50.81 -100.54
N HIS A 26 40.59 50.70 -101.72
CA HIS A 26 39.17 50.99 -101.90
C HIS A 26 38.27 50.09 -101.05
N ASN A 27 38.52 48.78 -101.03
CA ASN A 27 37.74 47.84 -100.24
C ASN A 27 37.86 48.09 -98.74
N VAL A 28 39.06 48.43 -98.27
CA VAL A 28 39.29 48.79 -96.86
C VAL A 28 38.62 50.11 -96.53
N ASP A 29 38.66 51.11 -97.42
CA ASP A 29 38.04 52.41 -97.19
C ASP A 29 36.51 52.31 -97.05
N ILE A 30 35.85 51.47 -97.85
CA ILE A 30 34.41 51.16 -97.68
C ILE A 30 34.13 50.64 -96.26
N VAL A 31 34.98 49.74 -95.75
CA VAL A 31 34.83 49.19 -94.39
C VAL A 31 35.04 50.28 -93.33
N LEU A 32 36.05 51.14 -93.48
CA LEU A 32 36.31 52.23 -92.54
C LEU A 32 35.18 53.28 -92.55
N GLN A 33 34.61 53.60 -93.71
CA GLN A 33 33.45 54.50 -93.82
C GLN A 33 32.22 53.94 -93.10
N VAL A 34 31.96 52.63 -93.22
CA VAL A 34 30.87 51.96 -92.49
C VAL A 34 31.09 52.03 -90.99
N LEU A 35 32.33 51.83 -90.52
CA LEU A 35 32.66 51.93 -89.10
C LEU A 35 32.46 53.36 -88.57
N LYS A 36 32.89 54.39 -89.33
CA LYS A 36 32.66 55.80 -88.99
C LYS A 36 31.17 56.14 -88.93
N SER A 37 30.37 55.63 -89.88
CA SER A 37 28.91 55.88 -89.91
C SER A 37 28.16 55.36 -88.68
N ARG A 38 28.76 54.44 -87.93
CA ARG A 38 28.22 53.89 -86.67
C ARG A 38 28.78 54.58 -85.42
N GLY A 39 29.54 55.66 -85.59
CA GLY A 39 30.09 56.42 -84.46
C GLY A 39 31.35 55.82 -83.84
N ILE A 40 32.05 54.91 -84.53
CA ILE A 40 33.32 54.35 -84.03
C ILE A 40 34.45 55.34 -84.37
N GLU A 41 35.08 55.91 -83.34
CA GLU A 41 36.26 56.75 -83.50
C GLU A 41 37.49 55.92 -83.89
N LEU A 42 37.98 56.14 -85.11
CA LEU A 42 39.14 55.47 -85.72
C LEU A 42 40.46 56.23 -85.49
N SER A 43 40.62 56.79 -84.29
CA SER A 43 41.84 57.47 -83.83
C SER A 43 42.74 56.53 -83.01
N ASP A 44 44.05 56.72 -83.14
CA ASP A 44 45.10 56.14 -82.32
C ASP A 44 45.14 56.78 -80.93
N GLU A 45 45.80 56.12 -79.96
CA GLU A 45 46.07 56.66 -78.60
C GLU A 45 46.86 57.98 -78.62
N HIS A 46 47.51 58.29 -79.75
CA HIS A 46 48.25 59.53 -80.02
C HIS A 46 47.46 60.51 -80.92
N GLY A 47 46.17 60.26 -81.19
CA GLY A 47 45.31 61.12 -82.02
C GLY A 47 45.41 60.92 -83.54
N ASN A 48 46.26 60.02 -84.02
CA ASN A 48 46.43 59.75 -85.46
C ASN A 48 45.27 58.91 -86.02
N THR A 49 44.72 59.29 -87.17
CA THR A 49 43.62 58.52 -87.79
C THR A 49 44.14 57.28 -88.51
N ILE A 50 43.43 56.15 -88.34
CA ILE A 50 43.71 54.91 -89.06
C ILE A 50 43.24 55.08 -90.51
N LEU A 51 44.18 55.08 -91.46
CA LEU A 51 43.90 55.24 -92.88
C LEU A 51 43.87 53.89 -93.60
N SER A 52 43.18 53.84 -94.74
CA SER A 52 43.12 52.63 -95.57
C SER A 52 44.50 52.15 -96.05
N LYS A 53 45.44 53.07 -96.25
CA LYS A 53 46.85 52.76 -96.56
C LYS A 53 47.53 51.96 -95.45
N ASP A 54 47.27 52.29 -94.19
CA ASP A 54 47.98 51.71 -93.04
C ASP A 54 47.69 50.20 -92.91
N ILE A 55 46.48 49.79 -93.27
CA ILE A 55 46.03 48.39 -93.23
C ILE A 55 46.57 47.62 -94.44
N VAL A 56 46.53 48.23 -95.63
CA VAL A 56 47.03 47.59 -96.86
C VAL A 56 48.54 47.42 -96.84
N ASP A 57 49.27 48.36 -96.22
CA ASP A 57 50.72 48.34 -96.07
C ASP A 57 51.19 47.53 -94.83
N ARG A 58 50.27 46.79 -94.19
CA ARG A 58 50.54 45.87 -93.05
C ARG A 58 51.13 46.52 -91.81
N HIS A 59 50.69 47.72 -91.43
CA HIS A 59 51.03 48.27 -90.13
C HIS A 59 50.35 47.46 -89.01
N ARG A 60 51.14 46.64 -88.31
CA ARG A 60 50.66 45.67 -87.31
C ARG A 60 49.85 46.34 -86.19
N GLU A 61 50.36 47.42 -85.61
CA GLU A 61 49.73 48.10 -84.47
C GLU A 61 48.39 48.73 -84.84
N LYS A 62 48.34 49.46 -85.95
CA LYS A 62 47.11 50.08 -86.46
C LYS A 62 46.06 49.05 -86.88
N THR A 63 46.49 47.92 -87.45
CA THR A 63 45.59 46.80 -87.80
C THR A 63 45.01 46.14 -86.55
N LEU A 64 45.84 45.86 -85.53
CA LEU A 64 45.36 45.31 -84.25
C LEU A 64 44.44 46.27 -83.52
N ARG A 65 44.73 47.58 -83.56
CA ARG A 65 43.86 48.60 -82.95
C ARG A 65 42.53 48.73 -83.68
N LEU A 66 42.51 48.64 -85.01
CA LEU A 66 41.26 48.58 -85.77
C LEU A 66 40.43 47.35 -85.37
N LEU A 67 41.05 46.17 -85.28
CA LEU A 67 40.38 44.95 -84.85
C LEU A 67 39.84 45.07 -83.42
N TRP A 68 40.61 45.69 -82.51
CA TRP A 68 40.17 46.00 -81.16
C TRP A 68 38.94 46.91 -81.14
N LYS A 69 38.96 48.01 -81.92
CA LYS A 69 37.82 48.94 -81.99
C LYS A 69 36.56 48.25 -82.53
N ILE A 70 36.71 47.34 -83.50
CA ILE A 70 35.60 46.53 -84.01
C ILE A 70 35.12 45.54 -82.95
N ALA A 71 36.02 44.81 -82.30
CA ALA A 71 35.65 43.87 -81.22
C ALA A 71 34.97 44.60 -80.06
N PHE A 72 35.48 45.75 -79.65
CA PHE A 72 34.90 46.55 -78.58
C PHE A 72 33.47 47.00 -78.91
N ALA A 73 33.28 47.68 -80.03
CA ALA A 73 31.99 48.27 -80.42
C ALA A 73 30.90 47.22 -80.72
N PHE A 74 31.27 46.06 -81.27
CA PHE A 74 30.31 45.05 -81.69
C PHE A 74 30.17 43.86 -80.74
N GLN A 75 31.05 43.73 -79.76
CA GLN A 75 31.07 42.57 -78.88
C GLN A 75 30.92 42.97 -77.42
N VAL A 76 31.73 43.90 -76.93
CA VAL A 76 31.68 44.32 -75.53
C VAL A 76 30.40 45.15 -75.29
N ASP A 77 30.08 46.07 -76.18
CA ASP A 77 28.90 46.94 -76.04
C ASP A 77 27.58 46.23 -76.36
N ILE A 78 27.60 45.23 -77.25
CA ILE A 78 26.39 44.50 -77.65
C ILE A 78 26.11 43.30 -76.72
N SER A 79 27.15 42.64 -76.19
CA SER A 79 26.97 41.45 -75.34
C SER A 79 26.68 41.79 -73.88
N LEU A 80 27.05 42.98 -73.40
CA LEU A 80 26.84 43.39 -72.01
C LEU A 80 25.57 44.24 -71.88
N ASN A 81 24.50 43.62 -71.37
CA ASN A 81 23.33 44.36 -70.94
C ASN A 81 23.63 45.09 -69.60
N LEU A 82 23.78 46.42 -69.68
CA LEU A 82 24.18 47.26 -68.54
C LEU A 82 23.20 47.21 -67.37
N ASP A 83 21.91 47.07 -67.65
CA ASP A 83 20.89 47.05 -66.60
C ASP A 83 20.95 45.75 -65.81
N GLN A 84 21.13 44.61 -66.50
CA GLN A 84 21.28 43.30 -65.85
C GLN A 84 22.57 43.24 -65.01
N LEU A 85 23.65 43.85 -65.49
CA LEU A 85 24.91 43.92 -64.78
C LEU A 85 24.81 44.79 -63.51
N LYS A 86 24.19 45.96 -63.59
CA LYS A 86 23.94 46.85 -62.43
C LYS A 86 23.05 46.18 -61.39
N GLU A 87 21.96 45.55 -61.83
CA GLU A 87 21.05 44.79 -60.95
C GLU A 87 21.81 43.66 -60.23
N GLU A 88 22.72 42.99 -60.94
CA GLU A 88 23.52 41.93 -60.37
C GLU A 88 24.53 42.43 -59.34
N ILE A 89 25.25 43.52 -59.64
CA ILE A 89 26.18 44.13 -58.69
C ILE A 89 25.44 44.55 -57.41
N ALA A 90 24.25 45.14 -57.53
CA ALA A 90 23.42 45.51 -56.40
C ALA A 90 23.02 44.26 -55.58
N PHE A 91 22.57 43.20 -56.26
CA PHE A 91 22.22 41.94 -55.61
C PHE A 91 23.40 41.30 -54.87
N LEU A 92 24.59 41.26 -55.49
CA LEU A 92 25.79 40.69 -54.88
C LEU A 92 26.22 41.47 -53.63
N LYS A 93 26.23 42.80 -53.72
CA LYS A 93 26.53 43.68 -52.56
C LYS A 93 25.52 43.46 -51.42
N HIS A 94 24.23 43.39 -51.75
CA HIS A 94 23.17 43.14 -50.78
C HIS A 94 23.29 41.73 -50.15
N THR A 95 23.50 40.70 -50.96
CA THR A 95 23.67 39.32 -50.50
C THR A 95 24.90 39.18 -49.61
N LYS A 96 26.00 39.85 -49.95
CA LYS A 96 27.19 39.91 -49.09
C LYS A 96 26.90 40.58 -47.76
N SER A 97 26.17 41.69 -47.78
CA SER A 97 25.76 42.37 -46.55
C SER A 97 24.89 41.46 -45.68
N ILE A 98 23.91 40.76 -46.26
CA ILE A 98 23.08 39.79 -45.54
C ILE A 98 23.93 38.66 -44.97
N LYS A 99 24.81 38.04 -45.77
CA LYS A 99 25.69 36.96 -45.29
C LYS A 99 26.58 37.44 -44.15
N LYS A 100 27.10 38.67 -44.23
CA LYS A 100 27.88 39.31 -43.15
C LYS A 100 27.03 39.50 -41.90
N THR A 101 25.79 39.96 -42.02
CA THR A 101 24.85 40.10 -40.89
C THR A 101 24.50 38.74 -40.29
N ILE A 102 24.24 37.72 -41.11
CA ILE A 102 23.94 36.35 -40.65
C ILE A 102 25.16 35.71 -39.98
N SER A 103 26.38 35.89 -40.52
CA SER A 103 27.60 35.40 -39.88
C SER A 103 27.89 36.12 -38.56
N LEU A 104 27.54 37.40 -38.46
CA LEU A 104 27.63 38.16 -37.20
C LEU A 104 26.57 37.72 -36.18
N LEU A 105 25.38 37.32 -36.62
CA LEU A 105 24.35 36.73 -35.76
C LEU A 105 24.68 35.29 -35.32
N SER A 106 25.49 34.58 -36.10
CA SER A 106 25.94 33.21 -35.83
C SER A 106 27.18 33.16 -34.91
N CYS A 107 27.94 34.25 -34.79
CA CYS A 107 29.12 34.33 -33.94
C CYS A 107 28.90 35.38 -32.85
N HIS A 108 28.51 34.93 -31.66
CA HIS A 108 28.61 35.74 -30.45
C HIS A 108 29.92 35.41 -29.74
N SER A 109 30.99 36.11 -30.13
CA SER A 109 32.12 36.48 -29.28
C SER A 109 32.97 37.50 -30.02
N ASP A 110 33.02 38.70 -29.44
CA ASP A 110 34.05 39.75 -29.52
C ASP A 110 34.96 39.78 -30.76
N ASP A 111 34.76 40.80 -31.60
CA ASP A 111 35.76 41.86 -31.62
C ASP A 111 35.23 43.15 -32.27
N LEU A 112 35.14 44.18 -31.43
CA LEU A 112 34.87 45.56 -31.79
C LEU A 112 36.18 46.20 -32.25
N ILE A 113 36.65 45.87 -33.46
CA ILE A 113 37.73 46.62 -34.11
C ILE A 113 37.16 47.48 -35.23
N ASN A 114 36.79 48.67 -34.78
CA ASN A 114 36.93 49.95 -35.46
C ASN A 114 37.86 49.90 -36.71
N LYS A 115 37.27 49.88 -37.91
CA LYS A 115 37.98 50.31 -39.13
C LYS A 115 37.27 51.54 -39.70
N LYS A 116 37.83 52.69 -39.32
CA LYS A 116 37.73 53.97 -40.02
C LYS A 116 37.64 53.73 -41.52
N LYS A 117 36.60 54.32 -42.11
CA LYS A 117 36.37 54.46 -43.54
C LYS A 117 37.50 55.32 -44.13
N GLY A 118 38.64 54.70 -44.42
CA GLY A 118 39.69 55.28 -45.23
C GLY A 118 39.23 55.31 -46.68
N LYS A 119 38.61 56.42 -47.09
CA LYS A 119 38.62 56.85 -48.49
C LYS A 119 40.10 57.04 -48.86
N ARG A 120 40.70 56.01 -49.46
CA ARG A 120 41.84 56.19 -50.34
C ARG A 120 41.24 56.21 -51.74
N ASP A 121 40.89 57.41 -52.19
CA ASP A 121 40.78 57.67 -53.62
C ASP A 121 42.22 57.60 -54.16
N SER A 122 42.60 56.42 -54.65
CA SER A 122 43.72 56.22 -55.58
C SER A 122 43.06 56.07 -56.95
N GLY A 123 43.13 57.06 -57.83
CA GLY A 123 44.35 57.42 -58.53
C GLY A 123 44.30 56.77 -59.92
N SER A 124 44.02 57.59 -60.93
CA SER A 124 44.03 57.33 -62.38
C SER A 124 43.15 56.21 -62.94
N PHE A 125 41.88 56.51 -63.23
CA PHE A 125 41.09 55.76 -64.22
C PHE A 125 40.16 56.71 -65.01
N GLU A 126 40.77 57.75 -65.59
CA GLU A 126 40.06 58.79 -66.35
C GLU A 126 39.82 58.41 -67.82
N GLN A 127 40.30 57.24 -68.28
CA GLN A 127 40.36 56.94 -69.73
C GLN A 127 39.60 55.70 -70.20
N TYR A 128 38.80 55.06 -69.34
CA TYR A 128 38.01 53.88 -69.70
C TYR A 128 36.50 54.18 -69.72
N SER A 129 35.82 53.65 -70.74
CA SER A 129 34.36 53.69 -70.91
C SER A 129 33.61 53.13 -69.70
N GLU A 130 32.39 53.63 -69.43
CA GLU A 130 31.54 53.18 -68.32
C GLU A 130 31.33 51.66 -68.26
N ASN A 131 31.28 50.98 -69.41
CA ASN A 131 31.08 49.54 -69.53
C ASN A 131 32.20 48.73 -68.87
N ILE A 132 33.45 49.20 -69.01
CA ILE A 132 34.63 48.56 -68.44
C ILE A 132 34.68 48.76 -66.92
N LYS A 133 34.28 49.94 -66.43
CA LYS A 133 34.18 50.22 -64.99
C LYS A 133 33.13 49.34 -64.33
N LEU A 134 31.96 49.17 -64.96
CA LEU A 134 30.91 48.27 -64.47
C LEU A 134 31.34 46.80 -64.48
N LEU A 135 32.09 46.36 -65.50
CA LEU A 135 32.65 45.01 -65.55
C LEU A 135 33.63 44.77 -64.39
N MET A 136 34.50 45.75 -64.10
CA MET A 136 35.42 45.69 -62.97
C MET A 136 34.68 45.65 -61.62
N ASP A 137 33.62 46.46 -61.47
CA ASP A 137 32.78 46.46 -60.28
C ASP A 137 32.06 45.12 -60.06
N TRP A 138 31.64 44.46 -61.15
CA TRP A 138 31.06 43.11 -61.08
C TRP A 138 32.09 42.08 -60.63
N VAL A 139 33.28 42.07 -61.25
CA VAL A 139 34.36 41.16 -60.83
C VAL A 139 34.69 41.36 -59.35
N ASN A 140 34.84 42.61 -58.93
CA ASN A 140 35.13 42.94 -57.54
C ASN A 140 33.98 42.57 -56.60
N ALA A 141 32.72 42.70 -57.01
CA ALA A 141 31.56 42.28 -56.20
C ALA A 141 31.50 40.77 -55.99
N VAL A 142 31.90 39.96 -56.99
CA VAL A 142 31.99 38.50 -56.86
C VAL A 142 33.23 38.10 -56.05
N CYS A 143 34.41 38.64 -56.37
CA CYS A 143 35.67 38.32 -55.68
C CYS A 143 35.64 38.75 -54.20
N ALA A 144 34.82 39.74 -53.88
CA ALA A 144 34.52 40.16 -52.52
C ALA A 144 33.97 39.03 -51.63
N PHE A 145 33.34 37.97 -52.16
CA PHE A 145 32.92 36.81 -51.36
C PHE A 145 34.09 35.88 -50.97
N TYR A 146 35.21 35.96 -51.70
CA TYR A 146 36.42 35.14 -51.51
C TYR A 146 37.59 35.96 -50.94
N ASN A 147 37.33 37.17 -50.43
CA ASN A 147 38.32 38.10 -49.86
C ASN A 147 39.47 38.50 -50.81
N LYS A 148 39.23 38.47 -52.13
CA LYS A 148 40.17 38.95 -53.15
C LYS A 148 39.69 40.27 -53.75
N LYS A 149 40.60 41.24 -53.90
CA LYS A 149 40.38 42.49 -54.63
C LYS A 149 41.13 42.44 -55.96
N VAL A 150 40.50 42.96 -57.00
CA VAL A 150 41.03 43.01 -58.36
C VAL A 150 41.19 44.49 -58.73
N GLU A 151 42.43 44.90 -59.00
CA GLU A 151 42.79 46.30 -59.21
C GLU A 151 43.03 46.63 -60.69
N ASN A 152 43.36 45.64 -61.52
CA ASN A 152 43.62 45.80 -62.95
C ASN A 152 43.15 44.58 -63.77
N PHE A 153 42.98 44.76 -65.08
CA PHE A 153 42.64 43.68 -66.03
C PHE A 153 43.85 42.87 -66.51
N THR A 154 45.06 43.18 -66.02
CA THR A 154 46.31 42.54 -66.43
C THR A 154 46.79 41.57 -65.36
N VAL A 155 47.60 42.06 -64.41
CA VAL A 155 48.29 41.24 -63.41
C VAL A 155 47.28 40.49 -62.54
N SER A 156 46.19 41.11 -62.08
CA SER A 156 45.21 40.44 -61.19
C SER A 156 44.58 39.15 -61.76
N PHE A 157 44.66 38.93 -63.08
CA PHE A 157 44.12 37.75 -63.77
C PHE A 157 45.17 36.69 -64.14
N SER A 158 46.47 36.97 -63.99
CA SER A 158 47.56 36.05 -64.37
C SER A 158 47.55 34.74 -63.57
N ASP A 159 46.99 34.74 -62.37
CA ASP A 159 46.91 33.57 -61.48
C ASP A 159 45.81 32.56 -61.83
N GLY A 160 44.87 32.94 -62.70
CA GLY A 160 43.67 32.15 -63.04
C GLY A 160 42.61 32.04 -61.93
N ARG A 161 42.94 32.36 -60.67
CA ARG A 161 42.04 32.26 -59.50
C ARG A 161 40.79 33.13 -59.62
N VAL A 162 40.94 34.37 -60.11
CA VAL A 162 39.81 35.30 -60.29
C VAL A 162 38.78 34.70 -61.24
N LEU A 163 39.23 34.13 -62.37
CA LEU A 163 38.36 33.46 -63.33
C LEU A 163 37.67 32.23 -62.72
N CYS A 164 38.40 31.43 -61.93
CA CYS A 164 37.81 30.31 -61.18
C CYS A 164 36.73 30.77 -60.20
N TYR A 165 36.95 31.87 -59.46
CA TYR A 165 35.97 32.40 -58.51
C TYR A 165 34.71 32.94 -59.17
N LEU A 166 34.86 33.59 -60.32
CA LEU A 166 33.72 34.04 -61.11
C LEU A 166 32.84 32.84 -61.50
N ILE A 167 33.44 31.78 -62.02
CA ILE A 167 32.69 30.59 -62.43
C ILE A 167 32.08 29.88 -61.22
N HIS A 168 32.86 29.66 -60.15
CA HIS A 168 32.39 28.95 -58.96
C HIS A 168 31.20 29.65 -58.28
N HIS A 169 31.18 30.99 -58.22
CA HIS A 169 30.10 31.72 -57.57
C HIS A 169 28.73 31.49 -58.22
N TYR A 170 28.70 31.38 -59.56
CA TYR A 170 27.48 31.11 -60.31
C TYR A 170 27.21 29.61 -60.43
N HIS A 171 28.25 28.81 -60.67
CA HIS A 171 28.19 27.37 -60.84
C HIS A 171 29.24 26.63 -59.99
N PRO A 172 28.91 26.38 -58.72
CA PRO A 172 29.83 25.68 -57.82
C PRO A 172 30.07 24.22 -58.22
N CYS A 173 29.23 23.64 -59.09
CA CYS A 173 29.37 22.27 -59.58
C CYS A 173 30.47 22.11 -60.64
N TYR A 174 30.76 23.14 -61.44
CA TYR A 174 31.78 23.08 -62.49
C TYR A 174 33.18 23.34 -61.96
N VAL A 175 33.29 24.25 -60.98
CA VAL A 175 34.55 24.55 -60.30
C VAL A 175 34.28 24.51 -58.80
N PRO A 176 34.53 23.38 -58.11
CA PRO A 176 34.50 23.33 -56.65
C PRO A 176 35.59 24.22 -56.04
N LEU A 177 35.35 24.85 -54.88
CA LEU A 177 36.36 25.68 -54.21
C LEU A 177 37.62 24.91 -53.84
N ASP A 178 37.45 23.65 -53.45
CA ASP A 178 38.54 22.77 -53.00
C ASP A 178 39.48 22.39 -54.15
N ALA A 179 39.01 22.49 -55.40
CA ALA A 179 39.81 22.21 -56.59
C ALA A 179 40.68 23.40 -57.02
N ILE A 180 40.43 24.61 -56.51
CA ILE A 180 41.17 25.82 -56.89
C ILE A 180 42.49 25.88 -56.12
N CYS A 181 43.61 25.89 -56.84
CA CYS A 181 44.93 26.04 -56.24
C CYS A 181 45.11 27.46 -55.69
N GLN A 182 45.18 27.57 -54.35
CA GLN A 182 45.29 28.85 -53.65
C GLN A 182 46.72 29.42 -53.59
N ARG A 183 47.73 28.55 -53.68
CA ARG A 183 49.16 28.92 -53.70
C ARG A 183 49.60 29.16 -55.15
N THR A 184 49.72 30.43 -55.52
CA THR A 184 50.16 30.92 -56.83
C THR A 184 51.21 32.02 -56.66
N THR A 185 51.90 32.41 -57.73
CA THR A 185 53.03 33.34 -57.71
C THR A 185 52.70 34.66 -56.99
N GLN A 186 51.51 35.25 -57.22
CA GLN A 186 51.10 36.49 -56.53
C GLN A 186 50.80 36.34 -55.04
N THR A 187 50.55 35.13 -54.55
CA THR A 187 50.35 34.93 -53.10
C THR A 187 51.66 34.88 -52.33
N VAL A 188 52.77 34.53 -52.99
CA VAL A 188 54.09 34.40 -52.36
C VAL A 188 54.90 35.71 -52.46
N GLU A 189 54.86 36.42 -53.59
CA GLU A 189 55.52 37.73 -53.74
C GLU A 189 54.97 38.77 -52.74
N CYS A 190 53.70 38.69 -52.38
CA CYS A 190 53.08 39.57 -51.39
C CYS A 190 53.54 39.29 -49.93
N THR A 191 54.16 38.13 -49.67
CA THR A 191 54.72 37.80 -48.34
C THR A 191 56.19 38.18 -48.19
N GLN A 192 56.94 38.30 -49.30
CA GLN A 192 58.37 38.65 -49.29
C GLN A 192 58.62 40.14 -49.51
N THR A 193 57.74 40.87 -50.21
CA THR A 193 57.93 42.31 -50.47
C THR A 193 57.29 43.18 -49.39
N GLY A 194 57.85 43.13 -48.18
CA GLY A 194 57.66 44.19 -47.21
C GLY A 194 58.38 45.45 -47.68
N SER A 195 57.61 46.51 -47.98
CA SER A 195 58.06 47.92 -47.89
C SER A 195 59.49 48.20 -48.35
N VAL A 196 59.69 48.45 -49.65
CA VAL A 196 60.87 49.20 -50.11
C VAL A 196 60.68 50.66 -49.68
N VAL A 197 61.03 50.94 -48.41
CA VAL A 197 61.26 52.30 -47.91
C VAL A 197 62.69 52.64 -48.28
N LEU A 198 62.82 53.70 -49.08
CA LEU A 198 64.08 54.35 -49.38
C LEU A 198 64.82 54.66 -48.07
N ASN A 199 66.07 54.23 -48.03
CA ASN A 199 67.01 54.38 -46.95
C ASN A 199 67.03 55.83 -46.42
N SER A 200 66.68 55.99 -45.15
CA SER A 200 67.23 57.03 -44.29
C SER A 200 67.61 56.39 -42.96
N SER A 201 68.91 56.35 -42.75
CA SER A 201 69.66 55.96 -41.56
C SER A 201 69.11 56.55 -40.25
N SER A 202 68.96 55.70 -39.23
CA SER A 202 69.21 56.08 -37.82
C SER A 202 69.33 54.82 -36.96
N GLU A 203 70.44 54.74 -36.23
CA GLU A 203 70.77 53.72 -35.24
C GLU A 203 69.83 53.77 -34.03
N SER A 204 69.47 52.61 -33.48
CA SER A 204 69.43 52.34 -32.03
C SER A 204 68.97 50.90 -31.76
N ASP A 205 69.71 50.26 -30.87
CA ASP A 205 69.56 48.89 -30.41
C ASP A 205 68.32 48.67 -29.52
N ASP A 206 67.73 47.47 -29.64
CA ASP A 206 67.68 46.44 -28.58
C ASP A 206 66.32 45.71 -28.53
N SER A 207 66.35 44.47 -28.02
CA SER A 207 65.25 43.50 -27.78
C SER A 207 65.03 42.43 -28.86
N SER A 208 65.93 41.45 -28.81
CA SER A 208 65.76 40.05 -29.21
C SER A 208 64.38 39.45 -28.92
N LEU A 209 63.84 38.66 -29.85
CA LEU A 209 63.38 37.27 -29.64
C LEU A 209 63.03 36.61 -30.99
N ASP A 210 63.99 35.82 -31.46
CA ASP A 210 63.88 34.55 -32.19
C ASP A 210 62.55 34.19 -32.88
N MET A 211 62.54 34.22 -34.21
CA MET A 211 62.07 33.07 -34.97
C MET A 211 62.88 32.92 -36.26
N SER A 212 63.75 31.92 -36.25
CA SER A 212 64.75 31.56 -37.25
C SER A 212 64.35 31.81 -38.71
N LEU A 213 64.96 32.84 -39.31
CA LEU A 213 65.26 32.85 -40.74
C LEU A 213 66.37 31.82 -40.98
N LYS A 214 65.98 30.56 -41.19
CA LYS A 214 66.85 29.62 -41.88
C LYS A 214 67.03 30.16 -43.30
N ALA A 215 68.25 30.59 -43.60
CA ALA A 215 68.75 30.71 -44.94
C ALA A 215 68.53 29.35 -45.64
N PHE A 216 67.47 29.27 -46.45
CA PHE A 216 67.22 28.15 -47.33
C PHE A 216 67.82 28.50 -48.70
N ASP A 217 68.90 27.80 -49.02
CA ASP A 217 69.25 27.23 -50.31
C ASP A 217 68.58 27.86 -51.55
N HIS A 218 69.40 28.46 -52.41
CA HIS A 218 69.02 28.92 -53.75
C HIS A 218 68.43 27.82 -54.66
N GLU A 219 68.46 26.54 -54.26
CA GLU A 219 67.86 25.43 -55.00
C GLU A 219 66.36 25.23 -54.68
N ASN A 220 65.94 25.42 -53.43
CA ASN A 220 64.54 25.23 -53.00
C ASN A 220 63.60 26.30 -53.56
N THR A 221 64.10 27.51 -53.85
CA THR A 221 63.31 28.59 -54.45
C THR A 221 62.93 28.30 -55.91
N SER A 222 63.77 27.55 -56.65
CA SER A 222 63.51 27.14 -58.03
C SER A 222 62.41 26.08 -58.12
N GLU A 223 62.41 25.11 -57.19
CA GLU A 223 61.39 24.06 -57.12
C GLU A 223 60.03 24.62 -56.68
N LEU A 224 60.01 25.51 -55.68
CA LEU A 224 58.80 26.21 -55.26
C LEU A 224 58.21 27.08 -56.38
N TYR A 225 59.05 27.79 -57.15
CA TYR A 225 58.58 28.59 -58.27
C TYR A 225 57.93 27.73 -59.37
N LYS A 226 58.52 26.56 -59.68
CA LYS A 226 57.93 25.59 -60.62
C LYS A 226 56.58 25.04 -60.12
N GLU A 227 56.46 24.74 -58.82
CA GLU A 227 55.20 24.28 -58.23
C GLU A 227 54.10 25.34 -58.32
N LEU A 228 54.42 26.61 -58.07
CA LEU A 228 53.47 27.72 -58.18
C LEU A 228 52.98 27.91 -59.61
N LEU A 229 53.86 27.76 -60.60
CA LEU A 229 53.49 27.83 -62.02
C LEU A 229 52.60 26.67 -62.45
N GLU A 230 52.88 25.46 -61.96
CA GLU A 230 52.02 24.30 -62.22
C GLU A 230 50.63 24.46 -61.60
N ASN A 231 50.55 25.11 -60.44
CA ASN A 231 49.28 25.44 -59.79
C ASN A 231 48.45 26.45 -60.61
N GLU A 232 49.10 27.45 -61.21
CA GLU A 232 48.45 28.38 -62.14
C GLU A 232 47.96 27.66 -63.40
N LYS A 233 48.79 26.78 -63.97
CA LYS A 233 48.40 25.95 -65.12
C LYS A 233 47.19 25.07 -64.81
N LYS A 234 47.12 24.47 -63.62
CA LYS A 234 45.96 23.72 -63.14
C LYS A 234 44.71 24.60 -63.04
N ASN A 235 44.83 25.82 -62.48
CA ASN A 235 43.73 26.77 -62.41
C ASN A 235 43.18 27.14 -63.80
N PHE A 236 44.05 27.47 -64.77
CA PHE A 236 43.62 27.76 -66.15
C PHE A 236 43.01 26.54 -66.85
N HIS A 237 43.50 25.32 -66.55
CA HIS A 237 42.88 24.10 -67.07
C HIS A 237 41.45 23.92 -66.53
N LEU A 238 41.21 24.20 -65.24
CA LEU A 238 39.87 24.18 -64.65
C LEU A 238 38.95 25.20 -65.30
N VAL A 239 39.43 26.43 -65.51
CA VAL A 239 38.67 27.47 -66.22
C VAL A 239 38.33 27.00 -67.63
N ARG A 240 39.30 26.46 -68.38
CA ARG A 240 39.07 25.98 -69.75
C ARG A 240 38.07 24.84 -69.83
N SER A 241 38.12 23.89 -68.89
CA SER A 241 37.14 22.81 -68.84
C SER A 241 35.75 23.34 -68.54
N ALA A 242 35.61 24.16 -67.49
CA ALA A 242 34.33 24.74 -67.11
C ALA A 242 33.72 25.60 -68.22
N VAL A 243 34.56 26.37 -68.94
CA VAL A 243 34.14 27.23 -70.04
C VAL A 243 33.73 26.43 -71.28
N ARG A 244 34.40 25.31 -71.56
CA ARG A 244 33.99 24.35 -72.59
C ARG A 244 32.60 23.77 -72.30
N ASP A 245 32.35 23.44 -71.04
CA ASP A 245 31.09 22.85 -70.61
C ASP A 245 29.94 23.88 -70.56
N LEU A 246 30.24 25.15 -70.24
CA LEU A 246 29.29 26.26 -70.33
C LEU A 246 28.93 26.62 -71.78
N GLY A 247 29.88 26.47 -72.71
CA GLY A 247 29.69 26.76 -74.13
C GLY A 247 29.52 28.26 -74.45
N GLY A 248 29.71 28.62 -75.73
CA GLY A 248 29.47 29.99 -76.20
C GLY A 248 30.54 31.04 -75.82
N ILE A 249 31.65 30.63 -75.20
CA ILE A 249 32.81 31.48 -74.92
C ILE A 249 33.99 30.99 -75.76
N PRO A 250 34.62 31.85 -76.58
CA PRO A 250 35.81 31.48 -77.34
C PRO A 250 37.01 31.12 -76.44
N ALA A 251 37.77 30.09 -76.81
CA ALA A 251 39.00 29.68 -76.12
C ALA A 251 40.17 30.64 -76.42
N MET A 252 40.04 31.89 -75.98
CA MET A 252 41.01 32.97 -76.22
C MET A 252 42.15 33.01 -75.21
N ILE A 253 41.97 32.41 -74.04
CA ILE A 253 42.93 32.46 -72.96
C ILE A 253 43.61 31.10 -72.80
N ASN A 254 44.94 31.08 -72.95
CA ASN A 254 45.80 29.95 -72.63
C ASN A 254 46.74 30.30 -71.47
N HIS A 255 47.12 29.31 -70.67
CA HIS A 255 48.09 29.50 -69.59
C HIS A 255 49.41 30.11 -70.09
N SER A 256 49.91 29.68 -71.26
CA SER A 256 51.16 30.17 -71.87
C SER A 256 51.19 31.68 -72.12
N ASP A 257 50.02 32.29 -72.30
CA ASP A 257 49.87 33.69 -72.69
C ASP A 257 49.54 34.58 -71.49
N MET A 258 49.34 33.97 -70.30
CA MET A 258 48.85 34.64 -69.09
C MET A 258 49.76 34.44 -67.88
N SER A 259 50.39 33.27 -67.73
CA SER A 259 51.36 32.98 -66.66
C SER A 259 52.75 33.39 -67.10
N ASN A 260 53.53 34.04 -66.23
CA ASN A 260 54.87 34.59 -66.50
C ASN A 260 54.96 35.75 -67.52
N THR A 261 53.86 36.11 -68.17
CA THR A 261 53.75 37.28 -69.06
C THR A 261 52.68 38.22 -68.53
N ILE A 262 52.85 39.52 -68.70
CA ILE A 262 51.79 40.49 -68.37
C ILE A 262 50.63 40.26 -69.35
N PRO A 263 49.44 39.85 -68.88
CA PRO A 263 48.30 39.63 -69.77
C PRO A 263 47.92 40.91 -70.52
N ASP A 264 47.58 40.78 -71.81
CA ASP A 264 47.01 41.91 -72.55
C ASP A 264 45.61 42.20 -72.01
N GLU A 265 45.45 43.41 -71.45
CA GLU A 265 44.20 43.93 -70.92
C GLU A 265 43.05 43.78 -71.91
N LYS A 266 43.31 44.01 -73.21
CA LYS A 266 42.30 43.95 -74.26
C LYS A 266 41.76 42.52 -74.41
N VAL A 267 42.63 41.51 -74.34
CA VAL A 267 42.24 40.09 -74.43
C VAL A 267 41.43 39.67 -73.20
N VAL A 268 41.85 40.10 -72.01
CA VAL A 268 41.16 39.77 -70.75
C VAL A 268 39.78 40.42 -70.68
N ILE A 269 39.64 41.70 -71.03
CA ILE A 269 38.34 42.39 -71.09
C ILE A 269 37.39 41.69 -72.08
N THR A 270 37.90 41.34 -73.26
CA THR A 270 37.10 40.64 -74.29
C THR A 270 36.57 39.31 -73.76
N TYR A 271 37.44 38.53 -73.12
CA TYR A 271 37.08 37.25 -72.55
C TYR A 271 36.08 37.38 -71.39
N LEU A 272 36.31 38.33 -70.47
CA LEU A 272 35.41 38.61 -69.36
C LEU A 272 34.04 39.08 -69.82
N SER A 273 33.96 39.84 -70.91
CA SER A 273 32.66 40.27 -71.46
C SER A 273 31.81 39.08 -71.92
N PHE A 274 32.42 38.11 -72.60
CA PHE A 274 31.75 36.87 -72.99
C PHE A 274 31.35 36.02 -71.79
N LEU A 275 32.28 35.86 -70.83
CA LEU A 275 32.03 35.11 -69.62
C LEU A 275 30.88 35.72 -68.81
N CYS A 276 30.89 37.04 -68.64
CA CYS A 276 29.85 37.78 -67.93
C CYS A 276 28.49 37.62 -68.61
N ALA A 277 28.39 37.80 -69.93
CA ALA A 277 27.13 37.64 -70.66
C ALA A 277 26.52 36.24 -70.45
N ARG A 278 27.33 35.18 -70.61
CA ARG A 278 26.87 33.80 -70.40
C ARG A 278 26.45 33.51 -68.95
N LEU A 279 27.22 33.98 -67.98
CA LEU A 279 26.91 33.77 -66.56
C LEU A 279 25.63 34.52 -66.13
N LEU A 280 25.37 35.71 -66.69
CA LEU A 280 24.16 36.48 -66.41
C LEU A 280 22.90 35.86 -67.04
N ASP A 281 23.01 35.21 -68.19
CA ASP A 281 21.89 34.47 -68.79
C ASP A 281 21.50 33.28 -67.89
N LEU A 282 22.48 32.46 -67.51
CA LEU A 282 22.28 31.27 -66.67
C LEU A 282 21.78 31.60 -65.26
N ARG A 283 22.17 32.76 -64.71
CA ARG A 283 21.68 33.28 -63.41
C ARG A 283 20.16 33.30 -63.35
N LYS A 284 19.47 33.73 -64.40
CA LYS A 284 18.00 33.88 -64.38
C LYS A 284 17.32 32.53 -64.19
N GLU A 285 17.81 31.52 -64.90
CA GLU A 285 17.32 30.13 -64.80
C GLU A 285 17.57 29.55 -63.41
N ILE A 286 18.80 29.72 -62.90
CA ILE A 286 19.16 29.23 -61.56
C ILE A 286 18.29 29.88 -60.48
N ARG A 287 18.01 31.18 -60.57
CA ARG A 287 17.16 31.88 -59.61
C ARG A 287 15.72 31.41 -59.68
N ALA A 288 15.16 31.27 -60.88
CA ALA A 288 13.80 30.76 -61.05
C ALA A 288 13.67 29.34 -60.47
N ALA A 289 14.62 28.44 -60.76
CA ALA A 289 14.65 27.10 -60.21
C ALA A 289 14.72 27.10 -58.68
N ARG A 290 15.59 27.92 -58.08
CA ARG A 290 15.69 28.05 -56.61
C ARG A 290 14.40 28.58 -56.00
N LEU A 291 13.72 29.55 -56.64
CA LEU A 291 12.45 30.08 -56.16
C LEU A 291 11.36 29.00 -56.16
N ILE A 292 11.23 28.25 -57.25
CA ILE A 292 10.27 27.14 -57.35
C ILE A 292 10.57 26.08 -56.30
N GLN A 293 11.83 25.68 -56.15
CA GLN A 293 12.23 24.66 -55.18
C GLN A 293 11.96 25.11 -53.74
N THR A 294 12.30 26.34 -53.38
CA THR A 294 12.10 26.87 -52.02
C THR A 294 10.63 27.04 -51.69
N THR A 295 9.83 27.57 -52.61
CA THR A 295 8.37 27.71 -52.45
C THR A 295 7.69 26.34 -52.34
N TRP A 296 8.06 25.38 -53.19
CA TRP A 296 7.58 24.00 -53.11
C TRP A 296 7.95 23.33 -51.80
N ARG A 297 9.21 23.41 -51.36
CA ARG A 297 9.66 22.85 -50.06
C ARG A 297 8.86 23.44 -48.90
N LYS A 298 8.62 24.75 -48.91
CA LYS A 298 7.81 25.44 -47.89
C LYS A 298 6.34 24.98 -47.93
N TYR A 299 5.76 24.86 -49.12
CA TYR A 299 4.40 24.33 -49.29
C TYR A 299 4.30 22.89 -48.79
N LYS A 300 5.21 22.02 -49.22
CA LYS A 300 5.28 20.61 -48.82
C LYS A 300 5.34 20.47 -47.29
N LEU A 301 6.23 21.24 -46.64
CA LEU A 301 6.35 21.22 -45.17
C LEU A 301 5.05 21.63 -44.48
N LYS A 302 4.36 22.66 -44.98
CA LYS A 302 3.05 23.08 -44.44
C LYS A 302 1.98 22.00 -44.64
N THR A 303 1.95 21.37 -45.81
CA THR A 303 0.98 20.32 -46.14
C THR A 303 1.22 19.07 -45.29
N ASP A 304 2.47 18.66 -45.13
CA ASP A 304 2.85 17.52 -44.29
C ASP A 304 2.52 17.79 -42.82
N LEU A 305 2.78 19.00 -42.31
CA LEU A 305 2.39 19.39 -40.96
C LEU A 305 0.88 19.26 -40.72
N LYS A 306 0.04 19.71 -41.67
CA LYS A 306 -1.41 19.55 -41.58
C LYS A 306 -1.83 18.08 -41.55
N ARG A 307 -1.28 17.25 -42.44
CA ARG A 307 -1.53 15.80 -42.45
C ARG A 307 -1.14 15.14 -41.12
N HIS A 308 -0.02 15.55 -40.53
CA HIS A 308 0.40 15.06 -39.21
C HIS A 308 -0.58 15.46 -38.11
N GLN A 309 -1.05 16.71 -38.10
CA GLN A 309 -2.06 17.18 -37.13
C GLN A 309 -3.39 16.42 -37.25
N GLU A 310 -3.84 16.10 -38.46
CA GLU A 310 -5.04 15.29 -38.69
C GLU A 310 -4.87 13.87 -38.16
N ARG A 311 -3.72 13.23 -38.41
CA ARG A 311 -3.38 11.90 -37.88
C ARG A 311 -3.34 11.89 -36.35
N GLU A 312 -2.76 12.92 -35.73
CA GLU A 312 -2.74 13.03 -34.27
C GLU A 312 -4.14 13.21 -33.68
N LYS A 313 -5.00 14.03 -34.30
CA LYS A 313 -6.40 14.19 -33.86
C LYS A 313 -7.13 12.85 -33.91
N ALA A 314 -7.00 12.11 -35.02
CA ALA A 314 -7.59 10.78 -35.16
C ALA A 314 -7.04 9.80 -34.12
N ALA A 315 -5.73 9.79 -33.91
CA ALA A 315 -5.09 8.93 -32.89
C ALA A 315 -5.61 9.24 -31.49
N ARG A 316 -5.77 10.52 -31.11
CA ARG A 316 -6.35 10.90 -29.81
C ARG A 316 -7.78 10.39 -29.63
N ILE A 317 -8.62 10.48 -30.66
CA ILE A 317 -10.00 9.97 -30.61
C ILE A 317 -10.01 8.45 -30.39
N ILE A 318 -9.19 7.72 -31.15
CA ILE A 318 -9.10 6.26 -31.04
C ILE A 318 -8.56 5.86 -29.66
N GLN A 319 -7.50 6.52 -29.18
CA GLN A 319 -6.92 6.27 -27.87
C GLN A 319 -7.94 6.52 -26.76
N LEU A 320 -8.68 7.63 -26.80
CA LEU A 320 -9.72 7.95 -25.83
C LEU A 320 -10.82 6.88 -25.83
N ALA A 321 -11.27 6.43 -27.00
CA ALA A 321 -12.27 5.37 -27.13
C ALA A 321 -11.78 4.05 -26.51
N VAL A 322 -10.53 3.66 -26.76
CA VAL A 322 -9.94 2.43 -26.20
C VAL A 322 -9.78 2.54 -24.68
N ILE A 323 -9.29 3.66 -24.17
CA ILE A 323 -9.15 3.89 -22.72
C ILE A 323 -10.52 3.78 -22.03
N ASN A 324 -11.54 4.42 -22.59
CA ASN A 324 -12.90 4.36 -22.06
C ASN A 324 -13.49 2.94 -22.13
N PHE A 325 -13.28 2.22 -23.22
CA PHE A 325 -13.70 0.83 -23.36
C PHE A 325 -13.06 -0.07 -22.29
N LEU A 326 -11.73 0.02 -22.12
CA LEU A 326 -10.99 -0.74 -21.12
C LEU A 326 -11.43 -0.39 -19.70
N ALA A 327 -11.65 0.89 -19.40
CA ALA A 327 -12.17 1.34 -18.11
C ALA A 327 -13.56 0.76 -17.81
N LYS A 328 -14.48 0.83 -18.79
CA LYS A 328 -15.83 0.25 -18.69
C LYS A 328 -15.78 -1.27 -18.49
N GLN A 329 -14.87 -1.96 -19.17
CA GLN A 329 -14.69 -3.40 -19.02
C GLN A 329 -14.13 -3.78 -17.65
N ARG A 330 -13.14 -3.03 -17.13
CA ARG A 330 -12.63 -3.23 -15.75
C ARG A 330 -13.73 -3.00 -14.71
N LEU A 331 -14.53 -1.96 -14.86
CA LEU A 331 -15.65 -1.69 -13.96
C LEU A 331 -16.67 -2.84 -13.98
N ARG A 332 -17.06 -3.31 -15.17
CA ARG A 332 -17.95 -4.48 -15.30
C ARG A 332 -17.40 -5.71 -14.57
N LYS A 333 -16.10 -6.01 -14.72
CA LYS A 333 -15.46 -7.13 -14.01
C LYS A 333 -15.53 -6.95 -12.48
N ARG A 334 -15.24 -5.73 -11.96
CA ARG A 334 -15.33 -5.43 -10.52
C ARG A 334 -16.76 -5.55 -9.99
N VAL A 335 -17.74 -5.01 -10.72
CA VAL A 335 -19.16 -5.10 -10.35
C VAL A 335 -19.62 -6.56 -10.33
N ASN A 336 -19.28 -7.34 -11.36
CA ASN A 336 -19.63 -8.77 -11.40
C ASN A 336 -19.00 -9.56 -10.25
N ALA A 337 -17.72 -9.30 -9.93
CA ALA A 337 -17.07 -9.93 -8.78
C ALA A 337 -17.75 -9.56 -7.46
N ALA A 338 -18.09 -8.28 -7.27
CA ALA A 338 -18.84 -7.82 -6.10
C ALA A 338 -20.21 -8.50 -6.00
N LEU A 339 -20.95 -8.63 -7.11
CA LEU A 339 -22.25 -9.31 -7.14
C LEU A 339 -22.13 -10.80 -6.77
N VAL A 340 -21.08 -11.48 -7.23
CA VAL A 340 -20.81 -12.89 -6.86
C VAL A 340 -20.54 -13.03 -5.36
N ILE A 341 -19.68 -12.17 -4.81
CA ILE A 341 -19.36 -12.15 -3.37
C ILE A 341 -20.62 -11.85 -2.55
N GLN A 342 -21.39 -10.82 -2.93
CA GLN A 342 -22.63 -10.45 -2.26
C GLN A 342 -23.67 -11.57 -2.32
N LYS A 343 -23.82 -12.24 -3.48
CA LYS A 343 -24.72 -13.40 -3.64
C LYS A 343 -24.33 -14.52 -2.68
N TYR A 344 -23.04 -14.85 -2.58
CA TYR A 344 -22.56 -15.90 -1.69
C TYR A 344 -22.75 -15.53 -0.21
N TRP A 345 -22.44 -14.28 0.15
CA TRP A 345 -22.64 -13.79 1.51
C TRP A 345 -24.11 -13.82 1.94
N ARG A 346 -25.03 -13.38 1.06
CA ARG A 346 -26.48 -13.47 1.30
C ARG A 346 -26.92 -14.92 1.52
N ARG A 347 -26.38 -15.88 0.76
CA ARG A 347 -26.64 -17.31 0.95
C ARG A 347 -26.14 -17.80 2.32
N VAL A 348 -24.92 -17.44 2.73
CA VAL A 348 -24.37 -17.84 4.05
C VAL A 348 -25.20 -17.27 5.19
N LEU A 349 -25.62 -16.01 5.10
CA LEU A 349 -26.52 -15.39 6.09
C LEU A 349 -27.86 -16.13 6.19
N ALA A 350 -28.48 -16.45 5.05
CA ALA A 350 -29.72 -17.22 5.01
C ALA A 350 -29.55 -18.63 5.61
N GLN A 351 -28.44 -19.31 5.31
CA GLN A 351 -28.12 -20.62 5.89
C GLN A 351 -27.92 -20.55 7.40
N ARG A 352 -27.20 -19.55 7.92
CA ARG A 352 -27.04 -19.35 9.37
C ARG A 352 -28.39 -19.11 10.04
N LYS A 353 -29.25 -18.26 9.46
CA LYS A 353 -30.60 -18.02 9.98
C LYS A 353 -31.43 -19.29 10.02
N LEU A 354 -31.36 -20.11 8.97
CA LEU A 354 -32.04 -21.41 8.92
C LEU A 354 -31.54 -22.36 10.01
N LEU A 355 -30.22 -22.43 10.25
CA LEU A 355 -29.63 -23.26 11.30
C LEU A 355 -30.09 -22.82 12.69
N MET A 356 -30.10 -21.52 12.96
CA MET A 356 -30.61 -20.97 14.23
C MET A 356 -32.08 -21.35 14.44
N LEU A 357 -32.94 -21.16 13.43
CA LEU A 357 -34.35 -21.55 13.50
C LEU A 357 -34.55 -23.06 13.70
N LYS A 358 -33.70 -23.90 13.10
CA LYS A 358 -33.72 -25.36 13.33
C LYS A 358 -33.33 -25.70 14.77
N LYS A 359 -32.29 -25.05 15.31
CA LYS A 359 -31.84 -25.25 16.69
C LYS A 359 -32.91 -24.82 17.70
N GLU A 360 -33.52 -23.65 17.51
CA GLU A 360 -34.63 -23.18 18.35
C GLU A 360 -35.83 -24.13 18.31
N LYS A 361 -36.19 -24.65 17.13
CA LYS A 361 -37.26 -25.66 17.02
C LYS A 361 -36.91 -26.93 17.78
N LEU A 362 -35.67 -27.41 17.67
CA LEU A 362 -35.19 -28.59 18.39
C LEU A 362 -35.23 -28.37 19.91
N GLU A 363 -34.73 -27.23 20.39
CA GLU A 363 -34.78 -26.86 21.81
C GLU A 363 -36.22 -26.77 22.31
N LYS A 364 -37.17 -26.22 21.54
CA LYS A 364 -38.59 -26.23 21.89
C LYS A 364 -39.16 -27.64 22.01
N VAL A 365 -38.78 -28.56 21.11
CA VAL A 365 -39.21 -29.97 21.19
C VAL A 365 -38.59 -30.65 22.41
N GLN A 366 -37.30 -30.45 22.67
CA GLN A 366 -36.62 -30.98 23.85
C GLN A 366 -37.23 -30.44 25.14
N ASN A 367 -37.51 -29.14 25.23
CA ASN A 367 -38.13 -28.53 26.40
C ASN A 367 -39.55 -29.05 26.64
N LYS A 368 -40.35 -29.25 25.57
CA LYS A 368 -41.67 -29.88 25.67
C LYS A 368 -41.57 -31.32 26.19
N ALA A 369 -40.66 -32.12 25.63
CA ALA A 369 -40.43 -33.49 26.10
C ALA A 369 -39.96 -33.52 27.57
N ALA A 370 -39.01 -32.65 27.94
CA ALA A 370 -38.54 -32.51 29.31
C ALA A 370 -39.68 -32.12 30.26
N SER A 371 -40.54 -31.18 29.85
CA SER A 371 -41.70 -30.75 30.64
C SER A 371 -42.71 -31.87 30.84
N LEU A 372 -42.96 -32.69 29.81
CA LEU A 372 -43.80 -33.89 29.93
C LEU A 372 -43.19 -34.89 30.92
N ILE A 373 -41.92 -35.26 30.75
CA ILE A 373 -41.23 -36.22 31.64
C ILE A 373 -41.24 -35.71 33.09
N GLN A 374 -40.89 -34.44 33.30
CA GLN A 374 -40.90 -33.81 34.62
C GLN A 374 -42.32 -33.77 35.20
N GLY A 375 -43.34 -33.48 34.40
CA GLY A 375 -44.74 -33.50 34.81
C GLY A 375 -45.20 -34.89 35.26
N TYR A 376 -44.88 -35.93 34.47
CA TYR A 376 -45.15 -37.32 34.83
C TYR A 376 -44.42 -37.73 36.11
N TRP A 377 -43.13 -37.41 36.24
CA TRP A 377 -42.35 -37.72 37.44
C TRP A 377 -42.89 -37.01 38.68
N ARG A 378 -43.22 -35.71 38.58
CA ARG A 378 -43.82 -34.95 39.69
C ARG A 378 -45.14 -35.59 40.12
N ARG A 379 -46.01 -35.96 39.17
CA ARG A 379 -47.28 -36.67 39.44
C ARG A 379 -47.05 -38.04 40.08
N TYR A 380 -46.07 -38.80 39.60
CA TYR A 380 -45.72 -40.10 40.17
C TYR A 380 -45.20 -39.95 41.60
N SER A 381 -44.27 -39.03 41.83
CA SER A 381 -43.66 -38.74 43.13
C SER A 381 -44.71 -38.28 44.15
N THR A 382 -45.60 -37.35 43.79
CA THR A 382 -46.71 -36.92 44.66
C THR A 382 -47.66 -38.06 44.96
N ARG A 383 -48.02 -38.88 43.95
CA ARG A 383 -48.86 -40.07 44.18
C ARG A 383 -48.20 -41.07 45.11
N GLN A 384 -46.91 -41.35 44.98
CA GLN A 384 -46.20 -42.26 45.88
C GLN A 384 -46.14 -41.72 47.32
N ARG A 385 -45.90 -40.41 47.51
CA ARG A 385 -45.98 -39.76 48.83
C ARG A 385 -47.37 -39.89 49.43
N PHE A 386 -48.42 -39.63 48.64
CA PHE A 386 -49.80 -39.78 49.07
C PHE A 386 -50.14 -41.23 49.46
N LEU A 387 -49.70 -42.23 48.68
CA LEU A 387 -49.91 -43.64 49.00
C LEU A 387 -49.24 -44.03 50.32
N LYS A 388 -48.02 -43.55 50.59
CA LYS A 388 -47.34 -43.74 51.88
C LYS A 388 -48.12 -43.10 53.03
N LEU A 389 -48.55 -41.86 52.87
CA LEU A 389 -49.38 -41.18 53.88
C LEU A 389 -50.68 -41.94 54.13
N LYS A 390 -51.39 -42.35 53.06
CA LYS A 390 -52.62 -43.14 53.14
C LYS A 390 -52.39 -44.45 53.90
N TYR A 391 -51.31 -45.17 53.62
CA TYR A 391 -50.95 -46.40 54.32
C TYR A 391 -50.79 -46.16 55.84
N TYR A 392 -50.00 -45.15 56.23
CA TYR A 392 -49.82 -44.81 57.64
C TYR A 392 -51.12 -44.34 58.31
N SER A 393 -51.93 -43.53 57.62
CA SER A 393 -53.22 -43.10 58.12
C SER A 393 -54.17 -44.28 58.37
N ILE A 394 -54.22 -45.25 57.45
CA ILE A 394 -55.04 -46.47 57.62
C ILE A 394 -54.56 -47.28 58.83
N ILE A 395 -53.24 -47.48 58.99
CA ILE A 395 -52.69 -48.17 60.16
C ILE A 395 -53.07 -47.44 61.44
N LEU A 396 -52.86 -46.13 61.50
CA LEU A 396 -53.17 -45.33 62.69
C LEU A 396 -54.67 -45.39 63.02
N GLN A 397 -55.53 -45.19 62.02
CA GLN A 397 -56.98 -45.28 62.18
C GLN A 397 -57.42 -46.68 62.65
N SER A 398 -56.85 -47.74 62.08
CA SER A 398 -57.16 -49.12 62.50
C SER A 398 -56.74 -49.39 63.95
N ARG A 399 -55.57 -48.91 64.37
CA ARG A 399 -55.09 -49.01 65.76
C ARG A 399 -55.95 -48.21 66.73
N ILE A 400 -56.35 -46.98 66.37
CA ILE A 400 -57.25 -46.17 67.20
C ILE A 400 -58.60 -46.87 67.34
N ARG A 401 -59.19 -47.36 66.25
CA ARG A 401 -60.44 -48.14 66.29
C ARG A 401 -60.30 -49.38 67.17
N MET A 402 -59.18 -50.10 67.08
CA MET A 402 -58.87 -51.23 67.95
C MET A 402 -58.79 -50.82 69.42
N ILE A 403 -58.09 -49.72 69.77
CA ILE A 403 -57.99 -49.22 71.14
C ILE A 403 -59.38 -48.87 71.68
N ILE A 404 -60.19 -48.16 70.89
CA ILE A 404 -61.58 -47.81 71.28
C ILE A 404 -62.38 -49.08 71.55
N ALA A 405 -62.32 -50.09 70.68
CA ALA A 405 -63.02 -51.37 70.88
C ALA A 405 -62.51 -52.15 72.12
N VAL A 406 -61.20 -52.20 72.34
CA VAL A 406 -60.60 -52.89 73.50
C VAL A 406 -60.96 -52.19 74.80
N THR A 407 -60.94 -50.86 74.82
CA THR A 407 -61.31 -50.06 76.00
C THR A 407 -62.79 -50.20 76.34
N SER A 408 -63.68 -50.19 75.34
CA SER A 408 -65.10 -50.48 75.57
C SER A 408 -65.31 -51.90 76.11
N TYR A 409 -64.63 -52.90 75.53
CA TYR A 409 -64.70 -54.29 76.02
C TYR A 409 -64.22 -54.42 77.48
N LYS A 410 -63.05 -53.83 77.81
CA LYS A 410 -62.52 -53.82 79.17
C LYS A 410 -63.50 -53.16 80.15
N ARG A 411 -64.16 -52.06 79.77
CA ARG A 411 -65.20 -51.42 80.60
C ARG A 411 -66.37 -52.36 80.89
N TYR A 412 -66.87 -53.08 79.88
CA TYR A 412 -67.94 -54.06 80.09
C TYR A 412 -67.49 -55.17 81.04
N LEU A 413 -66.31 -55.75 80.80
CA LEU A 413 -65.76 -56.79 81.67
C LEU A 413 -65.62 -56.31 83.12
N TRP A 414 -65.09 -55.11 83.34
CA TRP A 414 -64.98 -54.51 84.67
C TRP A 414 -66.34 -54.36 85.36
N ALA A 415 -67.35 -53.85 84.65
CA ALA A 415 -68.70 -53.73 85.18
C ALA A 415 -69.28 -55.12 85.55
N THR A 416 -69.17 -56.10 84.65
CA THR A 416 -69.65 -57.47 84.89
C THR A 416 -68.97 -58.12 86.10
N VAL A 417 -67.64 -58.05 86.18
CA VAL A 417 -66.88 -58.59 87.32
C VAL A 417 -67.24 -57.89 88.62
N THR A 418 -67.42 -56.57 88.59
CA THR A 418 -67.81 -55.79 89.78
C THR A 418 -69.19 -56.21 90.29
N ILE A 419 -70.17 -56.34 89.39
CA ILE A 419 -71.52 -56.82 89.72
C ILE A 419 -71.46 -58.24 90.28
N GLN A 420 -70.75 -59.16 89.61
CA GLN A 420 -70.60 -60.54 90.08
C GLN A 420 -69.92 -60.61 91.45
N ARG A 421 -68.90 -59.77 91.69
CA ARG A 421 -68.21 -59.69 92.99
C ARG A 421 -69.14 -59.20 94.09
N HIS A 422 -69.92 -58.15 93.85
CA HIS A 422 -70.91 -57.65 94.80
C HIS A 422 -71.99 -58.68 95.09
N TRP A 423 -72.50 -59.37 94.07
CA TRP A 423 -73.49 -60.43 94.23
C TRP A 423 -72.95 -61.60 95.06
N ARG A 424 -71.73 -62.08 94.77
CA ARG A 424 -71.06 -63.12 95.56
C ARG A 424 -70.83 -62.69 97.01
N ALA A 425 -70.47 -61.43 97.24
CA ALA A 425 -70.30 -60.88 98.59
C ALA A 425 -71.64 -60.80 99.35
N TYR A 426 -72.72 -60.40 98.69
CA TYR A 426 -74.08 -60.40 99.25
C TYR A 426 -74.52 -61.81 99.64
N LEU A 427 -74.32 -62.81 98.77
CA LEU A 427 -74.65 -64.21 99.06
C LEU A 427 -73.88 -64.74 100.27
N ARG A 428 -72.57 -64.46 100.39
CA ARG A 428 -71.78 -64.83 101.58
C ARG A 428 -72.30 -64.16 102.85
N ARG A 429 -72.55 -62.85 102.80
CA ARG A 429 -73.14 -62.11 103.94
C ARG A 429 -74.44 -62.75 104.41
N LYS A 430 -75.33 -63.14 103.49
CA LYS A 430 -76.62 -63.77 103.81
C LYS A 430 -76.44 -65.14 104.50
N GLN A 431 -75.50 -65.97 104.03
CA GLN A 431 -75.19 -67.26 104.68
C GLN A 431 -74.60 -67.07 106.08
N ASP A 432 -73.66 -66.14 106.25
CA ASP A 432 -73.03 -65.89 107.55
C ASP A 432 -74.04 -65.32 108.58
N GLN A 433 -74.98 -64.48 108.13
CA GLN A 433 -76.04 -63.96 109.00
C GLN A 433 -76.98 -65.07 109.49
N GLN A 434 -77.35 -66.03 108.63
CA GLN A 434 -78.15 -67.20 109.04
C GLN A 434 -77.41 -68.08 110.05
N ARG A 435 -76.11 -68.32 109.83
CA ARG A 435 -75.26 -69.06 110.79
C ARG A 435 -75.19 -68.34 112.14
N TYR A 436 -75.06 -67.01 112.14
CA TYR A 436 -75.00 -66.21 113.35
C TYR A 436 -76.30 -66.30 114.17
N GLU A 437 -77.48 -66.18 113.53
CA GLU A 437 -78.77 -66.33 114.21
C GLU A 437 -78.98 -67.74 114.79
N MET A 438 -78.55 -68.78 114.07
CA MET A 438 -78.58 -70.17 114.56
C MET A 438 -77.64 -70.36 115.77
N LEU A 439 -76.44 -69.80 115.72
CA LEU A 439 -75.49 -69.87 116.83
C LEU A 439 -76.01 -69.10 118.05
N LYS A 440 -76.59 -67.91 117.83
CA LYS A 440 -77.17 -67.06 118.89
C LYS A 440 -78.33 -67.75 119.60
N SER A 441 -79.28 -68.31 118.86
CA SER A 441 -80.41 -69.07 119.43
C SER A 441 -79.94 -70.29 120.23
N SER A 442 -78.98 -71.06 119.70
CA SER A 442 -78.38 -72.21 120.40
C SER A 442 -77.65 -71.79 121.70
N THR A 443 -76.91 -70.69 121.66
CA THR A 443 -76.15 -70.17 122.81
C THR A 443 -77.09 -69.72 123.94
N LEU A 444 -78.20 -69.04 123.61
CA LEU A 444 -79.20 -68.60 124.60
C LEU A 444 -79.86 -69.79 125.31
N ILE A 445 -80.15 -70.87 124.59
CA ILE A 445 -80.71 -72.11 125.17
C ILE A 445 -79.71 -72.73 126.17
N ILE A 446 -78.46 -72.91 125.76
CA ILE A 446 -77.40 -73.49 126.61
C ILE A 446 -77.20 -72.66 127.88
N GLN A 447 -77.15 -71.32 127.75
CA GLN A 447 -77.01 -70.42 128.89
C GLN A 447 -78.18 -70.52 129.88
N SER A 448 -79.42 -70.60 129.40
CA SER A 448 -80.60 -70.74 130.25
C SER A 448 -80.59 -72.07 131.04
N MET A 449 -80.20 -73.17 130.38
CA MET A 449 -80.11 -74.50 130.98
C MET A 449 -79.00 -74.58 132.03
N PHE A 450 -77.83 -74.00 131.74
CA PHE A 450 -76.72 -73.93 132.69
C PHE A 450 -77.08 -73.13 133.95
N ARG A 451 -77.75 -71.98 133.82
CA ARG A 451 -78.23 -71.17 134.96
C ARG A 451 -79.19 -71.98 135.84
N LYS A 452 -80.12 -72.73 135.24
CA LYS A 452 -81.07 -73.60 135.95
C LYS A 452 -80.37 -74.74 136.70
N TRP A 453 -79.36 -75.36 136.10
CA TRP A 453 -78.54 -76.41 136.74
C TRP A 453 -77.74 -75.87 137.94
N LYS A 454 -77.08 -74.70 137.78
CA LYS A 454 -76.29 -74.07 138.85
C LYS A 454 -77.12 -73.81 140.12
N GLN A 455 -78.37 -73.39 139.96
CA GLN A 455 -79.27 -73.13 141.09
C GLN A 455 -79.70 -74.40 141.84
N ARG A 456 -79.95 -75.51 141.12
CA ARG A 456 -80.26 -76.81 141.74
C ARG A 456 -79.09 -77.38 142.53
N LYS A 457 -77.86 -77.21 142.04
CA LYS A 457 -76.63 -77.68 142.72
C LYS A 457 -76.41 -76.96 144.04
N MET A 458 -76.60 -75.64 144.07
CA MET A 458 -76.56 -74.81 145.30
C MET A 458 -77.59 -75.29 146.35
N GLN A 459 -78.84 -75.55 145.95
CA GLN A 459 -79.88 -75.99 146.88
C GLN A 459 -79.59 -77.37 147.51
N SER A 460 -79.00 -78.29 146.75
CA SER A 460 -78.62 -79.61 147.29
C SER A 460 -77.48 -79.51 148.32
N GLN A 461 -76.51 -78.63 148.08
CA GLN A 461 -75.41 -78.38 149.03
C GLN A 461 -75.92 -77.80 150.35
N VAL A 462 -76.82 -76.81 150.31
CA VAL A 462 -77.41 -76.21 151.52
C VAL A 462 -78.19 -77.24 152.36
N LYS A 463 -78.96 -78.13 151.73
CA LYS A 463 -79.68 -79.20 152.44
C LYS A 463 -78.73 -80.19 153.15
N ALA A 464 -77.61 -80.55 152.52
CA ALA A 464 -76.63 -81.45 153.12
C ALA A 464 -75.95 -80.83 154.35
N THR A 465 -75.60 -79.54 154.30
CA THR A 465 -74.94 -78.83 155.41
C THR A 465 -75.83 -78.73 156.65
N VAL A 466 -77.13 -78.51 156.48
CA VAL A 466 -78.09 -78.43 157.59
C VAL A 466 -78.25 -79.78 158.30
N ILE A 467 -78.25 -80.89 157.57
CA ILE A 467 -78.31 -82.25 158.15
C ILE A 467 -77.05 -82.54 158.98
N LEU A 468 -75.88 -82.16 158.45
CA LEU A 468 -74.58 -82.37 159.10
C LEU A 468 -74.43 -81.53 160.38
N GLN A 469 -74.91 -80.29 160.36
CA GLN A 469 -74.94 -79.41 161.54
C GLN A 469 -75.90 -79.90 162.63
N ARG A 470 -77.04 -80.50 162.25
CA ARG A 470 -78.00 -81.10 163.19
C ARG A 470 -77.40 -82.31 163.91
N ALA A 471 -76.76 -83.22 163.17
CA ALA A 471 -76.13 -84.41 163.72
C ALA A 471 -74.97 -84.07 164.69
N PHE A 472 -74.18 -83.05 164.37
CA PHE A 472 -73.06 -82.62 165.22
C PHE A 472 -73.53 -82.02 166.56
N ARG A 473 -74.59 -81.19 166.54
CA ARG A 473 -75.16 -80.62 167.78
C ARG A 473 -75.73 -81.68 168.71
N GLU A 474 -76.36 -82.71 168.15
CA GLU A 474 -76.95 -83.81 168.92
C GLU A 474 -75.86 -84.72 169.54
N TRP A 475 -74.76 -84.95 168.82
CA TRP A 475 -73.59 -85.66 169.34
C TRP A 475 -72.90 -84.90 170.49
N HIS A 476 -72.73 -83.58 170.36
CA HIS A 476 -72.08 -82.75 171.37
C HIS A 476 -72.84 -82.76 172.72
N LEU A 477 -74.17 -82.67 172.68
CA LEU A 477 -75.02 -82.74 173.88
C LEU A 477 -74.95 -84.10 174.59
N ARG A 478 -74.94 -85.20 173.83
CA ARG A 478 -74.84 -86.57 174.40
C ARG A 478 -73.47 -86.83 175.05
N LYS A 479 -72.40 -86.21 174.54
CA LYS A 479 -71.06 -86.33 175.11
C LYS A 479 -70.96 -85.66 176.48
N GLN A 480 -71.52 -84.44 176.60
CA GLN A 480 -71.51 -83.66 177.84
C GLN A 480 -72.35 -84.33 178.96
N ALA A 481 -73.51 -84.90 178.63
CA ALA A 481 -74.33 -85.67 179.57
C ALA A 481 -73.67 -86.98 180.06
N LYS A 482 -72.76 -87.55 179.27
CA LYS A 482 -71.98 -88.73 179.66
C LYS A 482 -70.91 -88.39 180.70
N GLU A 483 -70.26 -87.24 180.55
CA GLU A 483 -69.21 -86.75 181.47
C GLU A 483 -69.79 -86.43 182.87
N GLU A 484 -70.97 -85.81 182.93
CA GLU A 484 -71.68 -85.51 184.19
C GLU A 484 -72.13 -86.78 184.93
N ASN A 485 -72.64 -87.80 184.22
CA ASN A 485 -73.04 -89.07 184.81
C ASN A 485 -71.86 -89.88 185.37
N SER A 486 -70.69 -89.83 184.74
CA SER A 486 -69.48 -90.47 185.27
C SER A 486 -69.01 -89.85 186.60
N ALA A 487 -69.18 -88.53 186.79
CA ALA A 487 -68.81 -87.87 188.04
C ALA A 487 -69.70 -88.29 189.23
N ILE A 488 -71.01 -88.47 189.00
CA ILE A 488 -71.98 -88.91 190.02
C ILE A 488 -71.73 -90.37 190.43
N ILE A 489 -71.39 -91.24 189.48
CA ILE A 489 -71.08 -92.66 189.74
C ILE A 489 -69.81 -92.79 190.59
N ILE A 490 -68.75 -92.04 190.28
CA ILE A 490 -67.49 -92.06 191.05
C ILE A 490 -67.69 -91.53 192.49
N GLN A 491 -68.50 -90.47 192.67
CA GLN A 491 -68.81 -89.92 193.98
C GLN A 491 -69.66 -90.88 194.85
N SER A 492 -70.60 -91.61 194.24
CA SER A 492 -71.44 -92.60 194.94
C SER A 492 -70.65 -93.86 195.34
N TRP A 493 -69.74 -94.32 194.48
CA TRP A 493 -68.87 -95.47 194.75
C TRP A 493 -67.88 -95.20 195.89
N TYR A 494 -67.28 -94.02 195.94
CA TYR A 494 -66.37 -93.63 197.02
C TYR A 494 -67.07 -93.54 198.39
N ARG A 495 -68.31 -93.00 198.43
CA ARG A 495 -69.12 -92.94 199.67
C ARG A 495 -69.51 -94.33 200.19
N MET A 496 -69.87 -95.26 199.29
CA MET A 496 -70.17 -96.65 199.65
C MET A 496 -68.93 -97.40 200.16
N HIS A 497 -67.78 -97.24 199.51
CA HIS A 497 -66.54 -97.93 199.87
C HIS A 497 -65.99 -97.51 201.26
N LYS A 498 -66.32 -96.28 201.71
CA LYS A 498 -65.96 -95.77 203.04
C LYS A 498 -66.75 -96.45 204.17
N GLU A 499 -68.04 -96.71 203.98
CA GLU A 499 -68.90 -97.41 204.97
C GLU A 499 -68.65 -98.93 204.99
N LEU A 500 -68.29 -99.55 203.86
CA LEU A 500 -67.95 -100.99 203.81
C LEU A 500 -66.69 -101.35 204.63
N ARG A 501 -65.68 -100.44 204.68
CA ARG A 501 -64.47 -100.62 205.50
C ARG A 501 -64.79 -100.62 207.01
N LYS A 502 -65.76 -99.83 207.47
CA LYS A 502 -66.23 -99.83 208.87
C LYS A 502 -66.88 -101.18 209.24
N TYR A 503 -67.64 -101.78 208.33
CA TYR A 503 -68.33 -103.05 208.56
C TYR A 503 -67.39 -104.28 208.61
N ILE A 504 -66.40 -104.35 207.71
CA ILE A 504 -65.45 -105.48 207.64
C ILE A 504 -64.57 -105.55 208.90
N TYR A 505 -64.15 -104.39 209.44
CA TYR A 505 -63.38 -104.33 210.67
C TYR A 505 -64.16 -104.94 211.86
N ILE A 506 -65.44 -104.56 212.02
CA ILE A 506 -66.33 -105.09 213.05
C ILE A 506 -66.56 -106.61 212.88
N ARG A 507 -66.67 -107.11 211.65
CA ARG A 507 -66.86 -108.55 211.38
C ARG A 507 -65.64 -109.40 211.73
N SER A 508 -64.42 -108.88 211.51
CA SER A 508 -63.18 -109.63 211.76
C SER A 508 -62.94 -109.93 213.24
N CYS A 509 -63.30 -109.00 214.13
CA CYS A 509 -63.17 -109.19 215.57
C CYS A 509 -64.13 -110.27 216.11
N VAL A 510 -65.34 -110.39 215.54
CA VAL A 510 -66.34 -111.39 215.93
C VAL A 510 -65.95 -112.82 215.51
N VAL A 511 -65.23 -112.99 214.39
CA VAL A 511 -64.80 -114.32 213.90
C VAL A 511 -63.64 -114.90 214.74
N ILE A 512 -62.80 -114.05 215.34
CA ILE A 512 -61.74 -114.49 216.24
C ILE A 512 -62.33 -115.05 217.54
N ILE A 513 -63.42 -114.45 218.03
CA ILE A 513 -64.20 -114.94 219.18
C ILE A 513 -64.83 -116.31 218.85
N GLN A 514 -65.33 -116.52 217.62
CA GLN A 514 -65.92 -117.80 217.19
C GLN A 514 -64.91 -118.92 216.96
N LYS A 515 -63.66 -118.62 216.56
CA LYS A 515 -62.66 -119.67 216.26
C LYS A 515 -62.10 -120.32 217.52
N ARG A 516 -61.98 -119.60 218.63
CA ARG A 516 -61.50 -120.18 219.90
C ARG A 516 -62.53 -121.10 220.56
N PHE A 517 -63.82 -120.84 220.38
CA PHE A 517 -64.88 -121.75 220.81
C PHE A 517 -64.86 -123.08 220.05
N ARG A 518 -64.38 -123.14 218.79
CA ARG A 518 -64.30 -124.38 218.01
C ARG A 518 -63.11 -125.29 218.32
N CYS A 519 -62.00 -124.79 218.87
CA CYS A 519 -60.90 -125.67 219.31
C CYS A 519 -61.20 -126.38 220.63
N PHE A 520 -62.23 -125.95 221.37
CA PHE A 520 -62.71 -126.68 222.53
C PHE A 520 -63.32 -128.06 222.17
N GLN A 521 -63.75 -128.30 220.92
CA GLN A 521 -64.66 -129.42 220.60
C GLN A 521 -64.02 -130.67 219.96
N ALA A 522 -62.79 -130.61 219.44
CA ALA A 522 -62.26 -131.71 218.63
C ALA A 522 -61.21 -132.60 219.35
N GLN A 523 -61.68 -133.43 220.28
CA GLN A 523 -61.15 -134.79 220.47
C GLN A 523 -59.85 -134.92 221.29
N LYS A 524 -59.75 -135.76 222.33
CA LYS A 524 -60.68 -136.66 223.02
C LYS A 524 -61.38 -137.80 222.25
N LEU A 525 -60.89 -138.31 221.12
CA LEU A 525 -61.56 -139.48 220.51
C LEU A 525 -60.68 -140.59 219.90
N TYR A 526 -59.37 -140.57 220.07
CA TYR A 526 -58.55 -141.79 220.23
C TYR A 526 -57.39 -141.40 221.13
#